data_AF-A0A0C9WD46-F1
#
_entry.id   AF-A0A0C9WD46-F1
#
_cell.length_a   1.000
_cell.length_b   1.000
_cell.length_c   1.000
_cell.angle_alpha   90.00
_cell.angle_beta   90.00
_cell.angle_gamma   90.00
#
_symmetry.space_group_name_H-M   'P 1'
#
loop_
_entity.id
_entity.type
_entity.pdbx_description
1 polymer ?
#
loop_
_entity_poly.entity_id
_entity_poly.type
_entity_poly.pdbx_seq_one_letter_code
_entity_poly.pdbx_strand_id
1 'polypeptide(L)'
;MFTSDRLIYRGFENDDVEHIYAMRNDYRVQRFITGEPIVPRPTKFKEFLKNQAEGSTIWFSVILKETGEFVGQCSIKVSEPKNRDGLFGISMYPKFFGKGYGTEASKFTVGYAFKALGIQRVSLTVLEGNAAALAVYKKLGFKEEGRKRRSNWTEGHWEDLFYMGVLEEEWTALHGDEIHQPFVQSE
;
A
#
# COMPACT_ATOMS: atom_id res chain seq x y z
N MET A 1 -4.22 15.99 10.12
CA MET A 1 -3.68 14.69 9.66
C MET A 1 -4.68 13.60 10.03
N PHE A 2 -4.65 12.41 9.44
CA PHE A 2 -5.54 11.32 9.82
C PHE A 2 -4.86 10.33 10.76
N THR A 3 -5.63 9.58 11.55
CA THR A 3 -5.07 8.58 12.45
C THR A 3 -5.89 7.31 12.55
N SER A 4 -5.21 6.23 12.91
CA SER A 4 -5.75 4.96 13.42
C SER A 4 -5.16 4.68 14.80
N ASP A 5 -5.33 3.49 15.38
CA ASP A 5 -4.90 3.18 16.75
C ASP A 5 -3.44 3.58 17.03
N ARG A 6 -2.51 3.18 16.15
CA ARG A 6 -1.06 3.33 16.35
C ARG A 6 -0.40 4.22 15.30
N LEU A 7 -1.08 4.54 14.20
CA LEU A 7 -0.48 5.22 13.06
C LEU A 7 -1.10 6.61 12.80
N ILE A 8 -0.26 7.52 12.31
CA ILE A 8 -0.63 8.80 11.72
C ILE A 8 -0.43 8.69 10.21
N TYR A 9 -1.38 9.25 9.45
CA TYR A 9 -1.33 9.34 8.00
C TYR A 9 -1.36 10.81 7.61
N ARG A 10 -0.31 11.26 6.93
CA ARG A 10 -0.22 12.61 6.38
C ARG A 10 0.14 12.57 4.90
N GLY A 11 -0.06 13.70 4.22
CA GLY A 11 0.36 13.86 2.84
C GLY A 11 1.87 13.71 2.70
N PHE A 12 2.30 13.41 1.47
CA PHE A 12 3.70 13.37 1.08
C PHE A 12 4.37 14.72 1.30
N GLU A 13 5.52 14.70 1.96
CA GLU A 13 6.43 15.85 2.07
C GLU A 13 7.72 15.55 1.31
N ASN A 14 8.39 16.58 0.79
CA ASN A 14 9.56 16.40 -0.07
C ASN A 14 10.68 15.56 0.58
N ASP A 15 10.85 15.68 1.90
CA ASP A 15 11.88 14.97 2.66
C ASP A 15 11.55 13.48 2.87
N ASP A 16 10.28 13.08 2.75
CA ASP A 16 9.87 11.67 2.79
C ASP A 16 10.53 10.84 1.68
N VAL A 17 10.93 11.51 0.59
CA VAL A 17 11.64 10.86 -0.52
C VAL A 17 12.91 10.16 -0.03
N GLU A 18 13.58 10.68 0.99
CA GLU A 18 14.79 10.08 1.56
C GLU A 18 14.46 8.75 2.24
N HIS A 19 13.36 8.73 2.99
CA HIS A 19 12.87 7.51 3.64
C HIS A 19 12.46 6.47 2.61
N ILE A 20 11.63 6.86 1.65
CA ILE A 20 11.14 5.94 0.61
C ILE A 20 12.30 5.45 -0.25
N TYR A 21 13.25 6.31 -0.61
CA TYR A 21 14.44 5.91 -1.37
C TYR A 21 15.31 4.89 -0.63
N ALA A 22 15.56 5.10 0.67
CA ALA A 22 16.28 4.13 1.49
C ALA A 22 15.52 2.80 1.57
N MET A 23 14.21 2.84 1.78
CA MET A 23 13.35 1.65 1.80
C MET A 23 13.35 0.90 0.46
N ARG A 24 13.30 1.61 -0.68
CA ARG A 24 13.32 1.03 -2.04
C ARG A 24 14.69 0.45 -2.44
N ASN A 25 15.74 0.74 -1.68
CA ASN A 25 17.08 0.16 -1.80
C ASN A 25 17.34 -0.99 -0.82
N ASP A 26 16.41 -1.27 0.10
CA ASP A 26 16.51 -2.43 0.97
C ASP A 26 16.01 -3.67 0.23
N TYR A 27 16.87 -4.68 0.09
CA TYR A 27 16.56 -5.94 -0.57
C TYR A 27 15.24 -6.57 -0.10
N ARG A 28 14.97 -6.53 1.22
CA ARG A 28 13.79 -7.15 1.84
C ARG A 28 12.48 -6.50 1.39
N VAL A 29 12.54 -5.26 0.92
CA VAL A 29 11.41 -4.54 0.35
C VAL A 29 11.46 -4.64 -1.18
N GLN A 30 12.60 -4.36 -1.79
CA GLN A 30 12.77 -4.28 -3.24
C GLN A 30 12.26 -5.52 -3.97
N ARG A 31 12.54 -6.73 -3.44
CA ARG A 31 12.12 -8.00 -4.06
C ARG A 31 10.61 -8.15 -4.22
N PHE A 32 9.79 -7.38 -3.50
CA PHE A 32 8.33 -7.51 -3.50
C PHE A 32 7.56 -6.38 -4.20
N ILE A 33 8.24 -5.31 -4.57
CA ILE A 33 7.61 -4.03 -4.94
C ILE A 33 7.94 -3.55 -6.35
N THR A 34 8.64 -4.38 -7.12
CA THR A 34 9.15 -4.02 -8.44
C THR A 34 9.24 -5.26 -9.32
N GLY A 35 8.91 -5.10 -10.61
CA GLY A 35 9.29 -6.06 -11.65
C GLY A 35 10.66 -5.75 -12.27
N GLU A 36 11.37 -4.75 -11.74
CA GLU A 36 12.71 -4.38 -12.18
C GLU A 36 13.76 -5.27 -11.50
N PRO A 37 15.01 -5.29 -12.01
CA PRO A 37 16.12 -5.94 -11.32
C PRO A 37 16.27 -5.47 -9.86
N ILE A 38 16.61 -6.42 -8.99
CA ILE A 38 16.93 -6.17 -7.59
C ILE A 38 18.37 -5.68 -7.52
N VAL A 39 18.55 -4.38 -7.70
CA VAL A 39 19.85 -3.70 -7.71
C VAL A 39 19.77 -2.35 -6.99
N PRO A 40 20.91 -1.81 -6.48
CA PRO A 40 20.96 -0.46 -5.96
C PRO A 40 20.39 0.55 -6.97
N ARG A 41 19.48 1.39 -6.50
CA ARG A 41 18.86 2.45 -7.28
C ARG A 41 19.78 3.67 -7.31
N PRO A 42 19.91 4.35 -8.45
CA PRO A 42 20.66 5.61 -8.52
C PRO A 42 19.87 6.75 -7.87
N THR A 43 20.54 7.83 -7.48
CA THR A 43 19.91 9.01 -6.84
C THR A 43 18.76 9.61 -7.65
N LYS A 44 18.86 9.60 -9.00
CA LYS A 44 17.76 10.05 -9.89
C LYS A 44 16.44 9.30 -9.69
N PHE A 45 16.48 8.11 -9.09
CA PHE A 45 15.28 7.35 -8.74
C PHE A 45 14.38 8.10 -7.75
N LYS A 46 14.92 9.05 -6.97
CA LYS A 46 14.13 9.94 -6.11
C LYS A 46 13.10 10.76 -6.89
N GLU A 47 13.44 11.23 -8.09
CA GLU A 47 12.51 11.97 -8.95
C GLU A 47 11.32 11.09 -9.38
N PHE A 48 11.60 9.83 -9.73
CA PHE A 48 10.54 8.86 -10.02
C PHE A 48 9.61 8.64 -8.81
N LEU A 49 10.16 8.58 -7.59
CA LEU A 49 9.37 8.41 -6.37
C LEU A 49 8.48 9.64 -6.09
N LYS A 50 9.01 10.86 -6.29
CA LYS A 50 8.22 12.09 -6.16
C LYS A 50 7.07 12.13 -7.16
N ASN A 51 7.36 11.86 -8.43
CA ASN A 51 6.34 11.81 -9.49
C ASN A 51 5.27 10.75 -9.20
N GLN A 52 5.66 9.62 -8.60
CA GLN A 52 4.71 8.58 -8.21
C GLN A 52 3.80 9.04 -7.05
N ALA A 53 4.36 9.74 -6.06
CA ALA A 53 3.59 10.30 -4.95
C ALA A 53 2.61 11.38 -5.43
N GLU A 54 3.08 12.33 -6.22
CA GLU A 54 2.28 13.42 -6.78
C GLU A 54 1.22 12.92 -7.78
N GLY A 55 1.51 11.85 -8.51
CA GLY A 55 0.59 11.22 -9.46
C GLY A 55 -0.42 10.25 -8.84
N SER A 56 -0.39 10.05 -7.52
CA SER A 56 -1.35 9.18 -6.82
C SER A 56 -2.58 9.99 -6.37
N THR A 57 -3.76 9.37 -6.42
CA THR A 57 -4.99 10.00 -5.92
C THR A 57 -4.93 10.19 -4.40
N ILE A 58 -4.36 9.20 -3.71
CA ILE A 58 -3.96 9.28 -2.31
C ILE A 58 -2.52 8.84 -2.22
N TRP A 59 -1.72 9.61 -1.49
CA TRP A 59 -0.44 9.17 -0.95
C TRP A 59 -0.38 9.49 0.54
N PHE A 60 -0.28 8.45 1.36
CA PHE A 60 -0.10 8.56 2.80
C PHE A 60 1.33 8.19 3.17
N SER A 61 2.05 9.16 3.73
CA SER A 61 3.23 8.90 4.56
C SER A 61 2.74 8.43 5.93
N VAL A 62 3.20 7.25 6.34
CA VAL A 62 2.70 6.54 7.54
C VAL A 62 3.72 6.69 8.66
N ILE A 63 3.30 7.32 9.76
CA ILE A 63 4.15 7.64 10.92
C ILE A 63 3.67 6.86 12.15
N LEU A 64 4.60 6.35 12.96
CA LEU A 64 4.27 5.68 14.21
C LEU A 64 3.98 6.73 15.28
N LYS A 65 2.79 6.71 15.89
CA LYS A 65 2.38 7.67 16.91
C LYS A 65 3.34 7.76 18.09
N GLU A 66 3.80 6.59 18.56
CA GLU A 66 4.63 6.48 19.76
C GLU A 66 5.99 7.16 19.61
N THR A 67 6.60 7.08 18.44
CA THR A 67 8.01 7.48 18.26
C THR A 67 8.20 8.60 17.23
N GLY A 68 7.18 8.92 16.44
CA GLY A 68 7.30 9.86 15.31
C GLY A 68 8.08 9.30 14.12
N GLU A 69 8.41 8.00 14.12
CA GLU A 69 9.20 7.40 13.04
C GLU A 69 8.38 7.15 11.77
N PHE A 70 9.00 7.38 10.61
CA PHE A 70 8.44 6.96 9.32
C PHE A 70 8.40 5.44 9.22
N VAL A 71 7.20 4.88 9.11
CA VAL A 71 6.94 3.43 9.07
C VAL A 71 6.88 2.92 7.65
N GLY A 72 6.35 3.73 6.73
CA GLY A 72 6.12 3.32 5.36
C GLY A 72 5.23 4.30 4.60
N GLN A 73 4.74 3.85 3.46
CA GLN A 73 3.78 4.59 2.65
C GLN A 73 2.63 3.68 2.21
N CYS A 74 1.46 4.28 2.01
CA CYS A 74 0.32 3.66 1.34
C CYS A 74 -0.19 4.60 0.25
N SER A 75 -0.73 4.04 -0.83
CA SER A 75 -1.28 4.83 -1.92
C SER A 75 -2.53 4.21 -2.53
N ILE A 76 -3.35 5.07 -3.14
CA ILE A 76 -4.42 4.70 -4.06
C ILE A 76 -4.21 5.49 -5.33
N LYS A 77 -4.20 4.81 -6.47
CA LYS A 77 -4.21 5.44 -7.78
C LYS A 77 -5.47 5.05 -8.54
N VAL A 78 -6.28 6.05 -8.88
CA VAL A 78 -7.42 5.89 -9.80
C VAL A 78 -6.96 6.33 -11.18
N SER A 79 -6.70 5.36 -12.06
CA SER A 79 -6.29 5.66 -13.43
C SER A 79 -7.48 6.11 -14.28
N GLU A 80 -8.64 5.47 -14.08
CA GLU A 80 -9.86 5.77 -14.85
C GLU A 80 -11.02 6.15 -13.93
N PRO A 81 -11.28 7.47 -13.74
CA PRO A 81 -12.28 7.95 -12.78
C PRO A 81 -13.68 7.37 -12.98
N LYS A 82 -14.07 7.14 -14.25
CA LYS A 82 -15.36 6.51 -14.59
C LYS A 82 -15.52 5.12 -13.96
N ASN A 83 -14.44 4.34 -13.89
CA ASN A 83 -14.49 2.95 -13.45
C ASN A 83 -14.47 2.82 -11.94
N ARG A 84 -14.07 3.88 -11.23
CA ARG A 84 -14.03 3.93 -9.76
C ARG A 84 -13.27 2.73 -9.15
N ASP A 85 -12.17 2.34 -9.78
CA ASP A 85 -11.24 1.31 -9.29
C ASP A 85 -9.96 1.99 -8.80
N GLY A 86 -9.67 1.83 -7.50
CA GLY A 86 -8.44 2.32 -6.89
C GLY A 86 -7.38 1.24 -6.82
N LEU A 87 -6.25 1.45 -7.52
CA LEU A 87 -5.08 0.57 -7.39
C LEU A 87 -4.36 0.88 -6.08
N PHE A 88 -4.38 -0.07 -5.15
CA PHE A 88 -3.73 0.03 -3.84
C PHE A 88 -2.26 -0.37 -3.89
N GLY A 89 -1.42 0.46 -3.26
CA GLY A 89 -0.01 0.20 -3.04
C GLY A 89 0.37 0.39 -1.58
N ILE A 90 1.33 -0.40 -1.11
CA ILE A 90 1.90 -0.27 0.23
C ILE A 90 3.38 -0.67 0.22
N SER A 91 4.19 0.01 1.02
CA SER A 91 5.56 -0.41 1.33
C SER A 91 5.90 0.01 2.75
N MET A 92 6.44 -0.92 3.53
CA MET A 92 6.77 -0.71 4.94
C MET A 92 8.28 -0.92 5.15
N TYR A 93 8.86 -0.20 6.10
CA TYR A 93 10.24 -0.44 6.50
C TYR A 93 10.38 -1.81 7.18
N PRO A 94 11.46 -2.57 6.90
CA PRO A 94 11.62 -3.92 7.45
C PRO A 94 11.60 -4.00 8.97
N LYS A 95 12.08 -2.98 9.68
CA LYS A 95 12.05 -2.92 11.16
C LYS A 95 10.63 -2.93 11.76
N PHE A 96 9.61 -2.74 10.92
CA PHE A 96 8.19 -2.73 11.30
C PHE A 96 7.40 -3.94 10.78
N PHE A 97 8.05 -4.88 10.08
CA PHE A 97 7.42 -6.12 9.64
C PHE A 97 6.98 -6.99 10.83
N GLY A 98 5.92 -7.77 10.65
CA GLY A 98 5.41 -8.71 11.65
C GLY A 98 4.75 -8.08 12.88
N LYS A 99 4.67 -6.74 12.96
CA LYS A 99 4.09 -6.01 14.11
C LYS A 99 2.62 -5.57 13.89
N GLY A 100 2.02 -5.97 12.78
CA GLY A 100 0.64 -5.63 12.40
C GLY A 100 0.44 -4.24 11.78
N TYR A 101 1.48 -3.42 11.66
CA TYR A 101 1.37 -2.07 11.08
C TYR A 101 0.95 -2.08 9.60
N GLY A 102 1.39 -3.06 8.82
CA GLY A 102 0.96 -3.21 7.43
C GLY A 102 -0.55 -3.48 7.34
N THR A 103 -1.09 -4.33 8.19
CA THR A 103 -2.54 -4.63 8.24
C THR A 103 -3.34 -3.39 8.62
N GLU A 104 -2.90 -2.65 9.63
CA GLU A 104 -3.56 -1.43 10.09
C GLU A 104 -3.53 -0.34 9.02
N ALA A 105 -2.38 -0.11 8.38
CA ALA A 105 -2.23 0.86 7.30
C ALA A 105 -3.06 0.49 6.05
N SER A 106 -3.09 -0.79 5.68
CA SER A 106 -3.96 -1.28 4.60
C SER A 106 -5.44 -1.11 4.94
N LYS A 107 -5.87 -1.50 6.17
CA LYS A 107 -7.27 -1.35 6.58
C LYS A 107 -7.72 0.11 6.51
N PHE A 108 -6.91 1.02 7.08
CA PHE A 108 -7.19 2.45 7.05
C PHE A 108 -7.26 2.98 5.62
N THR A 109 -6.25 2.70 4.79
CA THR A 109 -6.18 3.27 3.43
C THR A 109 -7.32 2.79 2.54
N VAL A 110 -7.63 1.49 2.57
CA VAL A 110 -8.71 0.91 1.76
C VAL A 110 -10.08 1.42 2.22
N GLY A 111 -10.33 1.45 3.54
CA GLY A 111 -11.55 2.02 4.09
C GLY A 111 -11.71 3.52 3.76
N TYR A 112 -10.61 4.28 3.82
CA TYR A 112 -10.60 5.69 3.40
C TYR A 112 -10.94 5.83 1.93
N ALA A 113 -10.41 4.98 1.06
CA ALA A 113 -10.66 5.03 -0.36
C ALA A 113 -12.16 4.82 -0.67
N PHE A 114 -12.80 3.80 -0.09
CA PHE A 114 -14.24 3.58 -0.22
C PHE A 114 -15.05 4.78 0.31
N LYS A 115 -14.79 5.20 1.55
CA LYS A 115 -15.55 6.28 2.19
C LYS A 115 -15.42 7.62 1.46
N ALA A 116 -14.18 8.07 1.29
CA ALA A 116 -13.89 9.47 0.98
C ALA A 116 -13.79 9.71 -0.52
N LEU A 117 -13.42 8.69 -1.30
CA LEU A 117 -13.31 8.82 -2.76
C LEU A 117 -14.53 8.25 -3.49
N GLY A 118 -15.42 7.51 -2.82
CA GLY A 118 -16.58 6.88 -3.44
C GLY A 118 -16.20 5.87 -4.52
N ILE A 119 -15.04 5.19 -4.37
CA ILE A 119 -14.65 4.12 -5.29
C ILE A 119 -15.54 2.90 -5.08
N GLN A 120 -15.83 2.12 -6.12
CA GLN A 120 -16.61 0.88 -5.96
C GLN A 120 -15.74 -0.33 -5.61
N ARG A 121 -14.43 -0.20 -5.82
CA ARG A 121 -13.50 -1.31 -5.85
C ARG A 121 -12.09 -0.85 -5.54
N VAL A 122 -11.36 -1.67 -4.80
CA VAL A 122 -9.92 -1.56 -4.65
C VAL A 122 -9.25 -2.80 -5.21
N SER A 123 -8.29 -2.58 -6.11
CA SER A 123 -7.49 -3.63 -6.72
C SER A 123 -6.03 -3.55 -6.28
N LEU A 124 -5.31 -4.68 -6.33
CA LEU A 124 -3.87 -4.73 -6.09
C LEU A 124 -3.24 -5.90 -6.83
N THR A 125 -1.90 -5.90 -6.87
CA THR A 125 -1.14 -7.07 -7.26
C THR A 125 -0.17 -7.48 -6.16
N VAL A 126 0.09 -8.77 -6.06
CA VAL A 126 1.00 -9.33 -5.05
C VAL A 126 1.72 -10.54 -5.62
N LEU A 127 3.04 -10.60 -5.40
CA LEU A 127 3.86 -11.74 -5.80
C LEU A 127 3.58 -12.94 -4.90
N GLU A 128 3.60 -14.14 -5.47
CA GLU A 128 3.27 -15.36 -4.72
C GLU A 128 4.19 -15.61 -3.52
N GLY A 129 5.47 -15.22 -3.62
CA GLY A 129 6.43 -15.32 -2.52
C GLY A 129 6.19 -14.33 -1.38
N ASN A 130 5.34 -13.31 -1.57
CA ASN A 130 4.98 -12.35 -0.53
C ASN A 130 3.81 -12.88 0.33
N ALA A 131 4.03 -14.02 0.98
CA ALA A 131 3.03 -14.70 1.80
C ALA A 131 2.47 -13.80 2.92
N ALA A 132 3.29 -12.92 3.49
CA ALA A 132 2.86 -11.97 4.52
C ALA A 132 1.83 -10.97 3.98
N ALA A 133 2.07 -10.35 2.83
CA ALA A 133 1.11 -9.43 2.22
C ALA A 133 -0.16 -10.17 1.77
N LEU A 134 -0.01 -11.36 1.16
CA LEU A 134 -1.14 -12.19 0.74
C LEU A 134 -2.07 -12.53 1.92
N ALA A 135 -1.50 -12.87 3.08
CA ALA A 135 -2.26 -13.13 4.29
C ALA A 135 -3.02 -11.88 4.79
N VAL A 136 -2.39 -10.70 4.72
CA VAL A 136 -3.06 -9.43 5.03
C VAL A 136 -4.22 -9.18 4.10
N TYR A 137 -4.03 -9.30 2.78
CA TYR A 137 -5.07 -9.02 1.80
C TYR A 137 -6.26 -9.97 1.96
N LYS A 138 -6.01 -11.27 2.12
CA LYS A 138 -7.06 -12.26 2.40
C LYS A 138 -7.83 -11.93 3.70
N LYS A 139 -7.12 -11.56 4.77
CA LYS A 139 -7.75 -11.16 6.05
C LYS A 139 -8.62 -9.91 5.89
N LEU A 140 -8.25 -9.00 5.00
CA LEU A 140 -9.00 -7.77 4.73
C LEU A 140 -10.16 -7.96 3.73
N GLY A 141 -10.36 -9.17 3.19
CA GLY A 141 -11.47 -9.48 2.31
C GLY A 141 -11.14 -9.46 0.81
N PHE A 142 -9.88 -9.21 0.45
CA PHE A 142 -9.47 -9.30 -0.96
C PHE A 142 -9.56 -10.74 -1.47
N LYS A 143 -10.08 -10.87 -2.70
CA LYS A 143 -10.21 -12.14 -3.42
C LYS A 143 -9.22 -12.17 -4.58
N GLU A 144 -8.71 -13.36 -4.90
CA GLU A 144 -7.92 -13.57 -6.11
C GLU A 144 -8.85 -13.58 -7.33
N GLU A 145 -8.48 -12.86 -8.37
CA GLU A 145 -9.28 -12.70 -9.60
C GLU A 145 -8.55 -13.18 -10.84
N GLY A 146 -7.24 -13.38 -10.71
CA GLY A 146 -6.41 -13.83 -11.79
C GLY A 146 -4.96 -13.93 -11.36
N ARG A 147 -4.18 -14.56 -12.23
CA ARG A 147 -2.76 -14.81 -11.99
C ARG A 147 -1.98 -14.72 -13.28
N LYS A 148 -0.90 -13.95 -13.27
CA LYS A 148 0.10 -13.96 -14.34
C LYS A 148 1.22 -14.92 -13.96
N ARG A 149 1.25 -16.06 -14.64
CA ARG A 149 2.24 -17.12 -14.38
C ARG A 149 3.64 -16.68 -14.75
N ARG A 150 4.64 -17.02 -13.93
CA ARG A 150 6.06 -16.72 -14.13
C ARG A 150 6.29 -15.25 -14.47
N SER A 151 5.66 -14.35 -13.72
CA SER A 151 5.69 -12.92 -14.00
C SER A 151 6.93 -12.22 -13.48
N ASN A 152 7.61 -12.78 -12.49
CA ASN A 152 8.75 -12.15 -11.82
C ASN A 152 9.88 -13.16 -11.61
N TRP A 153 11.12 -12.75 -11.90
CA TRP A 153 12.30 -13.56 -11.60
C TRP A 153 12.93 -13.06 -10.31
N THR A 154 13.03 -13.91 -9.30
CA THR A 154 13.64 -13.58 -8.02
C THR A 154 14.27 -14.82 -7.41
N GLU A 155 15.39 -14.65 -6.70
CA GLU A 155 16.04 -15.73 -5.94
C GLU A 155 16.19 -17.07 -6.72
N GLY A 156 16.53 -16.98 -8.02
CA GLY A 156 16.80 -18.16 -8.86
C GLY A 156 15.55 -18.91 -9.36
N HIS A 157 14.34 -18.38 -9.16
CA HIS A 157 13.11 -18.99 -9.64
C HIS A 157 12.12 -17.95 -10.19
N TRP A 158 11.09 -18.44 -10.85
CA TRP A 158 9.98 -17.64 -11.36
C TRP A 158 8.85 -17.63 -10.35
N GLU A 159 8.38 -16.44 -10.00
CA GLU A 159 7.20 -16.22 -9.17
C GLU A 159 6.00 -15.78 -10.02
N ASP A 160 4.83 -16.30 -9.68
CA ASP A 160 3.56 -15.81 -10.20
C ASP A 160 3.15 -14.46 -9.55
N LEU A 161 2.42 -13.64 -10.30
CA LEU A 161 1.80 -12.41 -9.81
C LEU A 161 0.29 -12.61 -9.68
N PHE A 162 -0.24 -12.51 -8.47
CA PHE A 162 -1.68 -12.55 -8.22
C PHE A 162 -2.29 -11.17 -8.41
N TYR A 163 -3.44 -11.13 -9.08
CA TYR A 163 -4.33 -9.99 -9.11
C TYR A 163 -5.42 -10.22 -8.08
N MET A 164 -5.62 -9.24 -7.21
CA MET A 164 -6.65 -9.30 -6.18
C MET A 164 -7.50 -8.05 -6.17
N GLY A 165 -8.75 -8.20 -5.76
CA GLY A 165 -9.68 -7.10 -5.59
C GLY A 165 -10.62 -7.31 -4.42
N VAL A 166 -11.18 -6.21 -3.92
CA VAL A 166 -12.30 -6.19 -2.97
C VAL A 166 -13.30 -5.13 -3.42
N LEU A 167 -14.58 -5.48 -3.36
CA LEU A 167 -15.68 -4.56 -3.67
C LEU A 167 -16.13 -3.81 -2.42
N GLU A 168 -16.73 -2.63 -2.62
CA GLU A 168 -17.27 -1.80 -1.53
C GLU A 168 -18.26 -2.59 -0.66
N GLU A 169 -19.21 -3.31 -1.27
CA GLU A 169 -20.21 -4.11 -0.54
C GLU A 169 -19.57 -5.23 0.30
N GLU A 170 -18.53 -5.88 -0.22
CA GLU A 170 -17.79 -6.93 0.48
C GLU A 170 -16.99 -6.37 1.65
N TRP A 171 -16.43 -5.17 1.46
CA TRP A 171 -15.73 -4.45 2.50
C TRP A 171 -16.68 -4.06 3.64
N THR A 172 -17.84 -3.45 3.31
CA THR A 172 -18.87 -3.08 4.27
C THR A 172 -19.39 -4.29 5.04
N ALA A 173 -19.66 -5.40 4.36
CA ALA A 173 -20.15 -6.61 5.01
C ALA A 173 -19.15 -7.21 6.01
N LEU A 174 -17.84 -7.09 5.73
CA LEU A 174 -16.79 -7.65 6.59
C LEU A 174 -16.38 -6.73 7.75
N HIS A 175 -16.31 -5.41 7.51
CA HIS A 175 -15.78 -4.44 8.48
C HIS A 175 -16.85 -3.55 9.12
N GLY A 176 -18.11 -3.67 8.69
CA GLY A 176 -19.24 -2.85 9.15
C GLY A 176 -19.20 -1.41 8.64
N ASP A 177 -20.11 -0.59 9.17
CA ASP A 177 -20.23 0.85 8.86
C ASP A 177 -19.13 1.72 9.52
N GLU A 178 -17.97 1.15 9.89
CA GLU A 178 -16.78 1.93 10.29
C GLU A 178 -16.38 2.95 9.20
N ILE A 179 -16.75 2.65 7.95
CA ILE A 179 -16.70 3.54 6.77
C ILE A 179 -17.61 4.77 6.87
N HIS A 180 -18.56 4.87 7.81
CA HIS A 180 -19.42 6.05 8.00
C HIS A 180 -19.04 6.91 9.24
N GLN A 181 -18.21 6.42 10.15
CA GLN A 181 -17.65 7.20 11.28
C GLN A 181 -16.61 8.25 10.84
N PRO A 182 -16.73 9.55 11.17
CA PRO A 182 -15.82 10.59 10.69
C PRO A 182 -14.35 10.24 10.98
N PHE A 183 -13.48 10.41 9.98
CA PHE A 183 -12.04 10.25 10.23
C PHE A 183 -11.61 11.33 11.21
N VAL A 184 -11.06 10.92 12.35
CA VAL A 184 -10.56 11.87 13.35
C VAL A 184 -9.41 12.64 12.72
N GLN A 185 -9.63 13.94 12.48
CA GLN A 185 -8.55 14.86 12.18
C GLN A 185 -7.83 15.15 13.50
N SER A 186 -6.52 14.92 13.55
CA SER A 186 -5.70 15.44 14.64
C SER A 186 -5.70 16.97 14.55
N GLU A 187 -6.03 17.65 15.66
CA GLU A 187 -5.79 19.09 15.84
C GLU A 187 -4.30 19.45 15.72
#